data_AF-A0A1C0SX66-F1
#
_entry.id   AF-A0A1C0SX66-F1
#
_cell.length_a   1.000
_cell.length_b   1.000
_cell.length_c   1.000
_cell.angle_alpha   90.00
_cell.angle_beta   90.00
_cell.angle_gamma   90.00
#
_symmetry.space_group_name_H-M   'P 1'
#
loop_
_entity.id
_entity.type
_entity.pdbx_description
1 polymer ?
#
loop_
_entity_poly.entity_id
_entity_poly.type
_entity_poly.pdbx_seq_one_letter_code
_entity_poly.pdbx_strand_id
1 'polypeptide(L)'
;MQLYSITYDQLTLISVFDDKGNRTGEREERVRVSMHDLPLQTAQMYRGKMTGLNFEMTAQTAVSNEQPRTSKRDRRVHEDTSVQRAAARPAQPTKQQQINQAAATGDMTAAINNRSK
;
A
#
# COMPACT_ATOMS: atom_id res chain seq x y z
N MET A 1 -6.37 16.58 -25.18
CA MET A 1 -7.14 17.15 -24.05
C MET A 1 -6.21 17.26 -22.86
N GLN A 2 -6.25 18.38 -22.12
CA GLN A 2 -5.43 18.59 -20.92
C GLN A 2 -6.19 18.07 -19.69
N LEU A 3 -5.55 17.20 -18.90
CA LEU A 3 -6.10 16.68 -17.65
C LEU A 3 -5.42 17.35 -16.45
N TYR A 4 -6.06 17.27 -15.30
CA TYR A 4 -5.62 17.91 -14.07
C TYR A 4 -5.64 16.90 -12.92
N SER A 5 -4.65 17.05 -12.04
CA SER A 5 -4.64 16.44 -10.72
C SER A 5 -4.94 17.50 -9.68
N ILE A 6 -5.63 17.10 -8.63
CA ILE A 6 -5.88 17.94 -7.46
C ILE A 6 -5.48 17.21 -6.19
N THR A 7 -4.96 17.97 -5.24
CA THR A 7 -4.67 17.52 -3.88
C THR A 7 -5.33 18.46 -2.90
N TYR A 8 -5.95 17.93 -1.85
CA TYR A 8 -6.55 18.73 -0.78
C TYR A 8 -6.56 17.94 0.54
N ASP A 9 -6.67 18.67 1.65
CA ASP A 9 -6.82 18.05 2.96
C ASP A 9 -8.29 17.81 3.27
N GLN A 10 -8.65 16.66 3.79
CA GLN A 10 -10.00 16.33 4.24
C GLN A 10 -9.98 16.12 5.75
N LEU A 11 -10.82 16.86 6.48
CA LEU A 11 -11.08 16.58 7.88
C LEU A 11 -12.06 15.41 7.97
N THR A 12 -11.59 14.31 8.55
CA THR A 12 -12.40 13.11 8.75
C THR A 12 -12.49 12.80 10.24
N LEU A 13 -13.71 12.58 10.73
CA LEU A 13 -13.93 12.12 12.10
C LEU A 13 -13.78 10.60 12.13
N ILE A 14 -12.79 10.12 12.87
CA ILE A 14 -12.48 8.70 13.00
C ILE A 14 -12.92 8.23 14.38
N SER A 15 -13.85 7.29 14.41
CA SER A 15 -14.23 6.58 15.62
C SER A 15 -13.17 5.55 15.98
N VAL A 16 -12.70 5.62 17.23
CA VAL A 16 -11.76 4.64 17.79
C VAL A 16 -12.57 3.55 18.49
N PHE A 17 -12.20 2.30 18.24
CA PHE A 17 -12.82 1.13 18.84
C PHE A 17 -11.76 0.30 19.59
N ASP A 18 -12.16 -0.37 20.67
CA ASP A 18 -11.33 -1.36 21.35
C ASP A 18 -11.30 -2.71 20.61
N ASP A 19 -10.50 -3.66 21.09
CA ASP A 19 -10.38 -5.01 20.53
C ASP A 19 -11.69 -5.83 20.65
N LYS A 20 -12.68 -5.33 21.39
CA LYS A 20 -14.00 -5.93 21.58
C LYS A 20 -15.07 -5.26 20.70
N GLY A 21 -14.70 -4.24 19.92
CA GLY A 21 -15.61 -3.50 19.05
C GLY A 21 -16.42 -2.40 19.74
N ASN A 22 -16.12 -2.04 20.98
CA ASN A 22 -16.77 -0.93 21.66
C ASN A 22 -16.11 0.39 21.27
N ARG A 23 -16.93 1.42 21.03
CA ARG A 23 -16.44 2.77 20.72
C ARG A 23 -15.79 3.38 21.96
N THR A 24 -14.51 3.72 21.86
CA THR A 24 -13.72 4.33 22.95
C THR A 24 -13.53 5.83 22.79
N GLY A 25 -13.72 6.36 21.58
CA GLY A 25 -13.66 7.79 21.36
C GLY A 25 -13.84 8.19 19.90
N GLU A 26 -13.68 9.49 19.68
CA GLU A 26 -13.65 10.12 18.38
C GLU A 26 -12.37 10.95 18.28
N ARG A 27 -11.72 10.94 17.12
CA ARG A 27 -10.61 11.84 16.83
C ARG A 27 -10.82 12.48 15.46
N GLU A 28 -10.52 13.76 15.36
CA GLU A 28 -10.42 14.43 14.07
C GLU A 28 -9.05 14.17 13.46
N GLU A 29 -9.03 13.72 12.20
CA GLU A 29 -7.80 13.49 11.45
C GLU A 29 -7.87 14.23 10.11
N ARG A 30 -6.78 14.93 9.77
CA ARG A 30 -6.62 15.53 8.44
C ARG A 30 -5.98 14.51 7.51
N VAL A 31 -6.73 14.06 6.51
CA VAL A 31 -6.28 13.10 5.51
C VAL A 31 -6.08 13.83 4.20
N ARG A 32 -4.86 13.77 3.64
CA ARG A 32 -4.60 14.34 2.31
C ARG A 32 -5.14 13.42 1.23
N VAL A 33 -6.02 13.95 0.38
CA VAL A 33 -6.66 13.22 -0.72
C VAL A 33 -6.11 13.75 -2.05
N SER A 34 -5.80 12.84 -2.96
CA SER A 34 -5.40 13.17 -4.33
C SER A 34 -6.37 12.57 -5.35
N MET A 35 -6.74 13.35 -6.35
CA MET A 35 -7.51 12.88 -7.51
C MET A 35 -6.77 13.25 -8.79
N HIS A 36 -6.85 12.37 -9.77
CA HIS A 36 -6.09 12.45 -11.02
C HIS A 36 -7.05 12.40 -12.21
N ASP A 37 -6.54 12.77 -13.39
CA ASP A 37 -7.23 12.62 -14.67
C ASP A 37 -8.57 13.39 -14.76
N LEU A 38 -8.66 14.52 -14.04
CA LEU A 38 -9.87 15.34 -14.02
C LEU A 38 -9.89 16.33 -15.20
N PRO A 39 -11.05 16.49 -15.87
CA PRO A 39 -11.28 17.64 -16.74
C PRO A 39 -11.17 18.97 -15.96
N LEU A 40 -10.78 20.04 -16.65
CA LEU A 40 -10.61 21.37 -16.04
C LEU A 40 -11.83 21.81 -15.23
N GLN A 41 -13.03 21.66 -15.80
CA GLN A 41 -14.27 22.07 -15.15
C GLN A 41 -14.47 21.33 -13.82
N THR A 42 -14.25 20.01 -13.81
CA THR A 42 -14.37 19.19 -12.61
C THR A 42 -13.33 19.59 -11.56
N ALA A 43 -12.06 19.79 -11.95
CA ALA A 43 -11.01 20.21 -11.03
C ALA A 43 -11.32 21.58 -10.39
N GLN A 44 -11.86 22.53 -11.16
CA GLN A 44 -12.27 23.84 -10.67
C GLN A 44 -13.46 23.77 -9.70
N MET A 45 -14.38 22.83 -9.89
CA MET A 45 -15.50 22.63 -8.94
C MET A 45 -15.00 22.28 -7.54
N TYR A 46 -13.93 21.48 -7.43
CA TYR A 46 -13.34 21.15 -6.12
C TYR A 46 -12.67 22.34 -5.45
N ARG A 47 -12.06 23.26 -6.23
CA ARG A 47 -11.43 24.48 -5.70
C ARG A 47 -12.41 25.33 -4.87
N GLY A 48 -13.67 25.44 -5.32
CA GLY A 48 -14.70 26.22 -4.61
C GLY A 48 -15.26 25.53 -3.37
N LYS A 49 -15.15 24.19 -3.28
CA LYS A 49 -15.67 23.39 -2.16
C LYS A 49 -14.63 23.11 -1.08
N MET A 50 -13.34 23.10 -1.44
CA MET A 50 -12.22 22.81 -0.55
C MET A 50 -11.50 24.09 -0.08
N THR A 51 -12.22 25.22 -0.02
CA THR A 51 -11.70 26.49 0.48
C THR A 51 -11.30 26.35 1.95
N GLY A 52 -10.05 26.68 2.26
CA GLY A 52 -9.47 26.50 3.62
C GLY A 52 -8.82 25.13 3.86
N LEU A 53 -8.83 24.24 2.88
CA LEU A 53 -8.29 22.88 2.96
C LEU A 53 -7.17 22.66 1.92
N ASN A 54 -5.99 23.26 2.15
CA ASN A 54 -4.73 23.07 1.40
C ASN A 54 -4.90 22.56 -0.05
N PHE A 55 -5.65 23.31 -0.86
CA PHE A 55 -6.03 22.88 -2.19
C PHE A 55 -4.94 23.23 -3.21
N GLU A 56 -4.48 22.23 -3.93
CA GLU A 56 -3.51 22.34 -5.01
C GLU A 56 -4.10 21.72 -6.28
N MET A 57 -3.88 22.37 -7.42
CA MET A 57 -4.31 21.87 -8.74
C MET A 57 -3.13 21.96 -9.70
N THR A 58 -2.81 20.85 -10.36
CA THR A 58 -1.67 20.74 -11.27
C THR A 58 -2.13 20.16 -12.60
N ALA A 59 -1.73 20.78 -13.70
CA ALA A 59 -1.97 20.24 -15.03
C ALA A 59 -1.12 18.97 -15.22
N GLN A 60 -1.74 17.84 -15.56
CA GLN A 60 -1.04 16.61 -15.87
C GLN A 60 -0.43 16.71 -17.27
N THR A 61 0.87 16.86 -17.36
CA THR A 61 1.56 16.59 -18.62
C THR A 61 1.53 15.08 -18.85
N ALA A 62 1.22 14.62 -20.06
CA ALA A 62 1.01 13.21 -20.42
C ALA A 62 2.25 12.29 -20.27
N VAL A 63 3.24 12.68 -19.47
CA VAL A 63 4.57 12.08 -19.41
C VAL A 63 4.87 11.43 -18.05
N SER A 64 4.07 11.65 -17.00
CA SER A 64 4.39 11.08 -15.69
C SER A 64 3.59 9.80 -15.39
N ASN A 65 4.07 8.69 -15.98
CA ASN A 65 3.81 7.32 -15.52
C ASN A 65 4.54 7.04 -14.19
N GLU A 66 4.43 7.94 -13.20
CA GLU A 66 4.91 7.62 -11.86
C GLU A 66 3.95 6.62 -11.24
N GLN A 67 4.33 5.35 -11.33
CA GLN A 67 3.69 4.25 -10.62
C GLN A 67 3.40 4.67 -9.17
N PRO A 68 2.22 4.34 -8.62
CA PRO A 68 1.93 4.63 -7.22
C PRO A 68 3.04 4.03 -6.37
N ARG A 69 3.76 4.88 -5.62
CA ARG A 69 4.79 4.44 -4.68
C ARG A 69 4.11 3.53 -3.67
N THR A 70 4.21 2.22 -3.89
CA THR A 70 3.81 1.23 -2.91
C THR A 70 4.56 1.59 -1.64
N SER A 71 3.84 1.95 -0.59
CA SER A 71 4.42 2.13 0.74
C SER A 71 4.97 0.77 1.17
N LYS A 72 6.23 0.49 0.84
CA LYS A 72 6.96 -0.65 1.40
C LYS A 72 7.00 -0.40 2.89
N ARG A 73 6.16 -1.12 3.62
CA ARG A 73 6.14 -1.20 5.07
C ARG A 73 7.58 -1.49 5.50
N ASP A 74 8.23 -0.48 6.07
CA ASP A 74 9.58 -0.58 6.61
C ASP A 74 9.50 -1.59 7.77
N ARG A 75 9.82 -2.84 7.47
CA ARG A 75 9.91 -3.91 8.47
C ARG A 75 11.20 -3.65 9.22
N ARG A 76 11.13 -2.76 10.21
CA ARG A 76 12.24 -2.51 11.13
C ARG A 76 12.70 -3.84 11.69
N VAL A 77 13.97 -4.10 11.44
CA VAL A 77 14.76 -5.24 11.87
C VAL A 77 14.70 -5.27 13.40
N HIS A 78 14.23 -6.40 13.93
CA HIS A 78 14.38 -6.74 15.34
C HIS A 78 15.85 -7.14 15.52
N GLU A 79 16.69 -6.19 15.93
CA GLU A 79 17.99 -6.52 16.50
C GLU A 79 17.75 -7.06 17.90
N ASP A 80 17.68 -8.39 18.03
CA ASP A 80 17.99 -9.05 19.30
C ASP A 80 19.36 -9.72 19.18
N THR A 81 20.35 -9.01 19.70
CA THR A 81 21.66 -9.49 20.07
C THR A 81 21.54 -10.57 21.15
N SER A 82 21.87 -11.83 20.84
CA SER A 82 22.68 -12.68 21.73
C SER A 82 22.96 -14.07 21.12
N VAL A 83 24.13 -14.14 20.50
CA VAL A 83 25.10 -15.25 20.53
C VAL A 83 24.64 -16.57 21.19
N GLN A 84 24.43 -17.61 20.39
CA GLN A 84 24.89 -18.97 20.71
C GLN A 84 24.99 -19.87 19.46
N ARG A 85 26.06 -20.68 19.46
CA ARG A 85 26.66 -21.42 18.35
C ARG A 85 25.87 -22.68 17.97
N ALA A 86 25.99 -23.02 16.68
CA ALA A 86 26.01 -24.38 16.08
C ALA A 86 24.70 -25.16 15.89
N ALA A 87 24.23 -25.21 14.64
CA ALA A 87 24.25 -26.41 13.79
C ALA A 87 23.75 -26.01 12.39
N ALA A 88 24.53 -26.33 11.34
CA ALA A 88 24.20 -26.00 9.96
C ALA A 88 22.89 -26.68 9.53
N ARG A 89 21.84 -25.89 9.30
CA ARG A 89 20.57 -26.36 8.74
C ARG A 89 20.65 -26.19 7.21
N PRO A 90 20.39 -27.24 6.40
CA PRO A 90 20.48 -27.12 4.95
C PRO A 90 19.50 -26.06 4.45
N ALA A 91 19.96 -25.23 3.51
CA ALA A 91 19.18 -24.15 2.92
C ALA A 91 17.87 -24.71 2.34
N GLN A 92 16.73 -24.17 2.80
CA GLN A 92 15.45 -24.50 2.17
C GLN A 92 15.46 -23.98 0.73
N PRO A 93 15.15 -24.83 -0.26
CA PRO A 93 15.11 -24.39 -1.64
C PRO A 93 14.02 -23.33 -1.81
N THR A 94 14.34 -22.31 -2.58
CA THR A 94 13.39 -21.22 -2.87
C THR A 94 12.20 -21.76 -3.66
N LYS A 95 11.04 -21.12 -3.54
CA LYS A 95 9.79 -21.55 -4.22
C LYS A 95 9.98 -21.80 -5.72
N GLN A 96 10.88 -21.05 -6.34
CA GLN A 96 11.19 -21.16 -7.76
C GLN A 96 12.00 -22.43 -8.11
N GLN A 97 12.90 -22.86 -7.22
CA GLN A 97 13.62 -24.13 -7.39
C GLN A 97 12.71 -25.36 -7.22
N GLN A 98 11.72 -25.28 -6.33
CA GLN A 98 10.74 -26.37 -6.13
C GLN A 98 9.81 -26.53 -7.34
N ILE A 99 9.36 -25.42 -7.94
CA ILE A 99 8.53 -25.45 -9.16
C ILE A 99 9.31 -26.06 -10.33
N ASN A 100 10.58 -25.68 -10.49
CA ASN A 100 11.43 -26.22 -11.57
C ASN A 100 11.75 -27.71 -11.37
N GLN A 101 11.92 -28.18 -10.13
CA GLN A 101 12.12 -29.60 -9.85
C GLN A 101 10.84 -30.42 -10.11
N ALA A 102 9.66 -29.93 -9.72
CA ALA A 102 8.39 -30.62 -9.98
C ALA A 102 8.07 -30.74 -11.48
N ALA A 103 8.44 -29.72 -12.28
CA ALA A 103 8.30 -29.77 -13.74
C ALA A 103 9.27 -30.79 -14.39
N ALA A 104 10.43 -31.03 -13.77
CA ALA A 104 11.42 -31.98 -14.27
C ALA A 104 11.12 -33.44 -13.87
N THR A 105 10.47 -33.67 -12.72
CA THR A 105 10.17 -35.02 -12.20
C THR A 105 8.73 -35.49 -12.43
N GLY A 106 7.83 -34.61 -12.89
CA GLY A 106 6.45 -34.96 -13.24
C GLY A 106 5.52 -35.18 -12.04
N ASP A 107 5.99 -34.98 -10.80
CA ASP A 107 5.19 -35.15 -9.59
C ASP A 107 4.66 -33.81 -9.07
N MET A 108 3.42 -33.46 -9.45
CA MET A 108 2.79 -32.17 -9.12
C MET A 108 2.12 -32.12 -7.74
N THR A 109 2.24 -33.18 -6.92
CA THR A 109 1.54 -33.29 -5.62
C THR A 109 2.02 -32.23 -4.61
N ALA A 110 3.29 -31.81 -4.65
CA ALA A 110 3.83 -30.75 -3.78
C ALA A 110 3.38 -29.33 -4.16
N ALA A 111 3.00 -29.10 -5.43
CA ALA A 111 2.58 -27.77 -5.91
C ALA A 111 1.12 -27.44 -5.53
N ILE A 112 0.28 -28.46 -5.34
CA ILE A 112 -1.15 -28.27 -5.07
C ILE A 112 -1.40 -27.96 -3.59
N ASN A 113 -0.63 -28.54 -2.67
CA ASN A 113 -0.79 -28.30 -1.22
C ASN A 113 -0.36 -26.90 -0.75
N ASN A 114 0.21 -26.07 -1.62
CA ASN A 114 0.64 -24.70 -1.30
C ASN A 114 -0.30 -23.61 -1.83
N ARG A 115 -1.49 -23.98 -2.36
CA ARG A 115 -2.53 -23.04 -2.79
C ARG A 115 -3.63 -22.80 -1.74
N SER A 116 -3.39 -23.25 -0.51
CA SER A 116 -4.22 -23.00 0.68
C SER A 116 -3.37 -22.37 1.78
N LYS A 117 -3.09 -21.07 1.63
CA LYS A 117 -2.90 -20.05 2.68
C LYS A 117 -2.47 -18.74 2.06
#